data_AF-I7G554-F1
#
_entry.id   AF-I7G554-F1
#
_cell.length_a   1.000
_cell.length_b   1.000
_cell.length_c   1.000
_cell.angle_alpha   90.00
_cell.angle_beta   90.00
_cell.angle_gamma   90.00
#
_symmetry.space_group_name_H-M   'P 1'
#
loop_
_entity.id
_entity.type
_entity.pdbx_description
1 polymer ?
#
loop_
_entity_poly.entity_id
_entity_poly.type
_entity_poly.pdbx_seq_one_letter_code
_entity_poly.pdbx_strand_id
1 'polypeptide(L)'
;MSDHPVIDLSVDELLTTTRSVRRRLDLTRPVPLGLIRECLEIAVQAPTSGNLQNASFIVVTDGRQRRDIADVYLSTWNQIAASPYAVADRFKDDPVRNRQQRRVSDSAAYYTGTTFHRAKRIPLDDVLHVDRW
;
A
#
# COMPACT_ATOMS: atom_id res chain seq x y z
N MET A 1 26.19 4.50 -8.12
CA MET A 1 25.43 5.41 -7.22
C MET A 1 24.08 5.62 -7.89
N SER A 2 22.98 5.62 -7.14
CA SER A 2 21.63 5.77 -7.72
C SER A 2 21.53 7.08 -8.50
N ASP A 3 20.90 7.02 -9.68
CA ASP A 3 20.58 8.21 -10.49
C ASP A 3 19.26 8.86 -10.05
N HIS A 4 18.66 8.36 -8.97
CA HIS A 4 17.38 8.79 -8.45
C HIS A 4 17.51 9.50 -7.09
N PRO A 5 16.55 10.38 -6.74
CA PRO A 5 16.58 11.08 -5.46
C PRO A 5 16.60 10.09 -4.29
N VAL A 6 17.64 10.19 -3.46
CA VAL A 6 17.76 9.43 -2.21
C VAL A 6 17.18 10.27 -1.08
N ILE A 7 16.36 9.66 -0.24
CA ILE A 7 15.84 10.29 0.97
C ILE A 7 16.79 9.93 2.11
N ASP A 8 17.29 10.94 2.81
CA ASP A 8 18.15 10.75 3.98
C ASP A 8 17.29 10.40 5.20
N LEU A 9 17.18 9.10 5.47
CA LEU A 9 16.47 8.54 6.63
C LEU A 9 17.40 7.55 7.32
N SER A 10 17.44 7.59 8.65
CA SER A 10 17.98 6.50 9.44
C SER A 10 17.15 5.22 9.27
N VAL A 11 17.72 4.07 9.61
CA VAL A 11 17.00 2.78 9.57
C VAL A 11 15.75 2.84 10.47
N ASP A 12 15.87 3.45 11.65
CA ASP A 12 14.75 3.60 12.58
C ASP A 12 13.65 4.49 11.98
N GLU A 13 14.00 5.62 11.38
CA GLU A 13 13.02 6.48 10.71
C GLU A 13 12.35 5.75 9.54
N LEU A 14 13.11 5.05 8.70
CA LEU A 14 12.57 4.28 7.58
C LEU A 14 11.53 3.25 8.07
N LEU A 15 11.89 2.45 9.08
CA LEU A 15 11.04 1.37 9.57
C LEU A 15 9.84 1.85 10.40
N THR A 16 10.01 2.93 11.17
CA THR A 16 8.95 3.45 12.04
C THR A 16 8.00 4.40 11.33
N THR A 17 8.39 5.02 10.22
CA THR A 17 7.55 6.00 9.49
C THR A 17 6.95 5.47 8.18
N THR A 18 7.44 4.36 7.63
CA THR A 18 6.82 3.76 6.44
C THR A 18 5.38 3.32 6.74
N ARG A 19 4.42 3.87 6.00
CA ARG A 19 2.98 3.55 6.13
C ARG A 19 2.46 3.05 4.78
N SER A 20 1.39 2.25 4.81
CA SER A 20 0.64 1.97 3.58
C SER A 20 -0.01 3.27 3.07
N VAL A 21 0.57 3.88 2.02
CA VAL A 21 0.03 5.11 1.42
C VAL A 21 -0.83 4.74 0.21
N ARG A 22 -2.14 4.81 0.41
CA ARG A 22 -3.13 4.68 -0.64
C ARG A 22 -4.05 5.89 -0.53
N ARG A 23 -3.67 7.13 -0.78
CA ARG A 23 -4.62 8.29 -0.85
C ARG A 23 -3.87 9.56 -1.22
N ARG A 24 -2.55 9.57 -0.97
CA ARG A 24 -1.62 10.69 -1.17
C ARG A 24 -0.59 10.44 -2.29
N LEU A 25 -0.84 9.47 -3.16
CA LEU A 25 0.02 9.23 -4.33
C LEU A 25 -0.29 10.27 -5.41
N ASP A 26 0.76 10.81 -6.03
CA ASP A 26 0.62 11.50 -7.32
C ASP A 26 0.56 10.44 -8.41
N LEU A 27 -0.61 10.31 -9.03
CA LEU A 27 -0.91 9.28 -10.02
C LEU A 27 -0.59 9.73 -11.44
N THR A 28 -0.23 11.00 -11.62
CA THR A 28 0.17 11.57 -12.91
C THR A 28 1.67 11.49 -13.13
N ARG A 29 2.44 11.40 -12.03
CA ARG A 29 3.90 11.26 -12.08
C ARG A 29 4.29 9.85 -12.57
N PRO A 30 4.99 9.72 -13.71
CA PRO A 30 5.52 8.43 -14.13
C PRO A 30 6.59 7.93 -13.16
N VAL A 31 6.65 6.61 -12.97
CA VAL A 31 7.73 5.95 -12.22
C VAL A 31 8.69 5.35 -13.25
N PRO A 32 9.95 5.82 -13.35
CA PRO A 32 10.92 5.26 -14.29
C PRO A 32 11.19 3.79 -14.01
N LEU A 33 11.36 2.99 -15.07
CA LEU A 33 11.72 1.57 -14.94
C LEU A 33 13.09 1.36 -14.26
N GLY A 34 14.04 2.28 -14.47
CA GLY A 34 15.34 2.26 -13.79
C GLY A 34 15.19 2.30 -12.26
N LEU A 35 14.35 3.20 -11.76
CA LEU A 35 14.05 3.32 -10.34
C LEU A 35 13.42 2.04 -9.78
N ILE A 36 12.47 1.45 -10.52
CA ILE A 36 11.84 0.19 -10.11
C ILE A 36 12.89 -0.91 -10.03
N ARG A 37 13.82 -0.99 -10.99
CA ARG A 37 14.90 -1.96 -10.99
C ARG A 37 15.81 -1.78 -9.78
N GLU A 38 16.25 -0.56 -9.48
CA GLU A 38 17.07 -0.28 -8.28
C GLU A 38 16.37 -0.72 -6.99
N CYS A 39 15.06 -0.45 -6.85
CA CYS A 39 14.29 -0.94 -5.71
C CYS A 39 14.24 -2.47 -5.63
N LEU A 40 14.13 -3.16 -6.76
CA LEU A 40 14.13 -4.63 -6.80
C LEU A 40 15.52 -5.21 -6.46
N GLU A 41 16.60 -4.58 -6.90
CA GLU A 41 17.98 -4.96 -6.56
C GLU A 41 18.24 -4.89 -5.04
N ILE A 42 17.64 -3.90 -4.37
CA ILE A 42 17.64 -3.81 -2.90
C ILE A 42 16.74 -4.90 -2.30
N ALA A 43 15.54 -5.11 -2.83
CA ALA A 43 14.58 -6.07 -2.28
C ALA A 43 15.10 -7.51 -2.29
N VAL A 44 15.85 -7.91 -3.32
CA VAL A 44 16.43 -9.26 -3.42
C VAL A 44 17.60 -9.51 -2.46
N GLN A 45 18.06 -8.50 -1.73
CA GLN A 45 18.99 -8.70 -0.61
C GLN A 45 18.32 -9.41 0.59
N ALA A 46 16.98 -9.50 0.60
CA ALA A 46 16.26 -10.21 1.65
C ALA A 46 16.64 -11.71 1.66
N PRO A 47 16.93 -12.29 2.83
CA PRO A 47 17.31 -13.70 2.91
C PRO A 47 16.13 -14.60 2.54
N THR A 48 16.43 -15.72 1.87
CA THR A 48 15.46 -16.77 1.56
C THR A 48 15.99 -18.13 2.01
N SER A 49 15.08 -19.02 2.42
CA SER A 49 15.46 -20.37 2.86
C SER A 49 16.22 -21.09 1.75
N GLY A 50 17.37 -21.69 2.08
CA GLY A 50 18.24 -22.37 1.13
C GLY A 50 18.76 -21.49 -0.02
N ASN A 51 18.66 -20.15 0.11
CA ASN A 51 18.95 -19.19 -0.96
C ASN A 51 18.17 -19.46 -2.26
N LEU A 52 16.95 -20.00 -2.16
CA LEU A 52 16.14 -20.36 -3.33
C LEU A 52 15.69 -19.16 -4.18
N GLN A 53 15.62 -17.96 -3.59
CA GLN A 53 15.25 -16.72 -4.28
C GLN A 53 13.98 -16.87 -5.15
N ASN A 54 12.99 -17.59 -4.64
CA ASN A 54 11.80 -18.00 -5.39
C ASN A 54 10.76 -16.87 -5.60
N ALA A 55 11.09 -15.63 -5.25
CA ALA A 55 10.25 -14.49 -5.54
C ALA A 55 10.30 -14.15 -7.04
N SER A 56 9.15 -13.82 -7.62
CA SER A 56 9.05 -13.30 -8.98
C SER A 56 8.34 -11.95 -8.94
N PHE A 57 8.85 -10.99 -9.72
CA PHE A 57 8.28 -9.65 -9.81
C PHE A 57 7.68 -9.44 -11.19
N ILE A 58 6.43 -8.98 -11.23
CA ILE A 58 5.76 -8.57 -12.46
C ILE A 58 5.50 -7.07 -12.36
N VAL A 59 6.14 -6.29 -13.23
CA VAL A 59 5.98 -4.83 -13.27
C VAL A 59 4.96 -4.47 -14.34
N VAL A 60 3.84 -3.88 -13.93
CA VAL A 60 2.75 -3.48 -14.83
C VAL A 60 2.76 -1.97 -15.04
N THR A 61 3.26 -1.53 -16.20
CA THR A 61 3.29 -0.09 -16.57
C THR A 61 2.18 0.28 -17.55
N ASP A 62 1.70 -0.68 -18.34
CA ASP A 62 0.62 -0.46 -19.31
C ASP A 62 -0.67 0.00 -18.61
N GLY A 63 -1.33 0.99 -19.22
CA GLY A 63 -2.53 1.59 -18.66
C GLY A 63 -3.76 0.67 -18.75
N ARG A 64 -3.85 -0.17 -19.79
CA ARG A 64 -4.98 -1.08 -19.97
C ARG A 64 -4.87 -2.26 -19.01
N GLN A 65 -3.70 -2.89 -18.91
CA GLN A 65 -3.45 -3.98 -17.95
C GLN A 65 -3.72 -3.55 -16.51
N ARG A 66 -3.34 -2.32 -16.13
CA ARG A 66 -3.67 -1.76 -14.80
C ARG A 66 -5.18 -1.66 -14.56
N ARG A 67 -5.97 -1.29 -15.58
CA ARG A 67 -7.43 -1.23 -15.48
C ARG A 67 -8.04 -2.63 -15.36
N ASP A 68 -7.59 -3.56 -16.19
CA ASP A 68 -8.09 -4.94 -16.16
C ASP A 68 -7.83 -5.59 -14.78
N ILE A 69 -6.65 -5.35 -14.19
CA ILE A 69 -6.32 -5.79 -12.81
C ILE A 69 -7.20 -5.08 -11.78
N ALA A 70 -7.47 -3.77 -11.95
CA ALA A 70 -8.31 -3.01 -11.03
C ALA A 70 -9.76 -3.53 -11.01
N ASP A 71 -10.30 -3.96 -12.15
CA ASP A 71 -11.65 -4.54 -12.23
C ASP A 71 -11.75 -5.85 -11.46
N VAL A 72 -10.74 -6.73 -11.60
CA VAL A 72 -10.65 -7.98 -10.82
C VAL A 72 -10.52 -7.69 -9.32
N TYR A 73 -9.69 -6.70 -8.96
CA TYR A 73 -9.53 -6.27 -7.57
C TYR A 73 -10.83 -5.75 -6.98
N LEU A 74 -11.56 -4.89 -7.70
CA LEU A 74 -12.87 -4.36 -7.31
C LEU A 74 -13.89 -5.48 -7.11
N SER A 75 -13.98 -6.42 -8.05
CA SER A 75 -14.89 -7.57 -7.91
C SER A 75 -14.61 -8.37 -6.64
N THR A 76 -13.34 -8.66 -6.38
CA THR A 76 -12.91 -9.42 -5.18
C THR A 76 -13.16 -8.62 -3.91
N TRP A 77 -12.89 -7.32 -3.93
CA TRP A 77 -13.16 -6.41 -2.81
C TRP A 77 -14.64 -6.43 -2.43
N ASN A 78 -15.54 -6.28 -3.41
CA ASN A 78 -16.99 -6.27 -3.16
C ASN A 78 -17.46 -7.58 -2.52
N GLN A 79 -16.92 -8.73 -2.96
CA GLN A 79 -17.21 -10.03 -2.36
C GLN A 79 -16.75 -10.10 -0.89
N ILE A 80 -15.52 -9.65 -0.60
CA ILE A 80 -14.97 -9.65 0.76
C ILE A 80 -15.74 -8.69 1.66
N ALA A 81 -16.05 -7.49 1.18
CA ALA A 81 -16.77 -6.46 1.92
C ALA A 81 -18.21 -6.88 2.25
N ALA A 82 -18.84 -7.72 1.43
CA ALA A 82 -20.15 -8.30 1.68
C ALA A 82 -20.10 -9.59 2.53
N SER A 83 -18.90 -10.12 2.81
CA SER A 83 -18.73 -11.36 3.57
C SER A 83 -18.61 -11.11 5.08
N PRO A 84 -18.81 -12.13 5.93
CA PRO A 84 -18.50 -12.06 7.37
C PRO A 84 -17.03 -11.74 7.69
N TYR A 85 -16.14 -11.77 6.70
CA TYR A 85 -14.71 -11.49 6.84
C TYR A 85 -14.34 -10.04 6.48
N ALA A 86 -15.32 -9.18 6.23
CA ALA A 86 -15.13 -7.77 5.93
C ALA A 86 -14.18 -7.12 6.96
N VAL A 87 -13.17 -6.41 6.47
CA VAL A 87 -12.18 -5.77 7.34
C VAL A 87 -12.87 -4.78 8.28
N ALA A 88 -13.85 -4.01 7.80
CA ALA A 88 -14.62 -3.07 8.60
C ALA A 88 -15.34 -3.70 9.81
N ASP A 89 -15.66 -5.00 9.75
CA ASP A 89 -16.43 -5.71 10.77
C ASP A 89 -15.56 -6.49 11.76
N ARG A 90 -14.24 -6.55 11.53
CA ARG A 90 -13.31 -7.19 12.47
C ARG A 90 -13.33 -6.47 13.81
N PHE A 91 -13.46 -7.24 14.89
CA PHE A 91 -13.57 -6.72 16.27
C PHE A 91 -14.75 -5.77 16.47
N LYS A 92 -15.87 -5.93 15.75
CA LYS A 92 -17.04 -5.04 15.83
C LYS A 92 -17.56 -4.77 17.25
N ASP A 93 -17.37 -5.73 18.16
CA ASP A 93 -17.80 -5.63 19.56
C ASP A 93 -16.78 -4.89 20.46
N ASP A 94 -15.62 -4.50 19.91
CA ASP A 94 -14.59 -3.68 20.55
C ASP A 94 -14.37 -2.38 19.72
N PRO A 95 -15.03 -1.27 20.09
CA PRO A 95 -14.93 -0.02 19.34
C PRO A 95 -13.52 0.55 19.22
N VAL A 96 -12.65 0.30 20.20
CA VAL A 96 -11.27 0.81 20.21
C VAL A 96 -10.45 0.09 19.14
N ARG A 97 -10.54 -1.24 19.08
CA ARG A 97 -9.83 -2.04 18.08
C ARG A 97 -10.42 -1.91 16.68
N ASN A 98 -11.75 -1.84 16.58
CA ASN A 98 -12.45 -1.72 15.30
C ASN A 98 -12.14 -0.40 14.57
N ARG A 99 -11.88 0.69 15.31
CA ARG A 99 -11.60 2.01 14.73
C ARG A 99 -10.50 1.99 13.68
N GLN A 100 -9.41 1.26 13.94
CA GLN A 100 -8.32 1.15 12.96
C GLN A 100 -8.71 0.28 11.75
N GLN A 101 -9.51 -0.77 11.97
CA GLN A 101 -9.98 -1.64 10.89
C GLN A 101 -10.87 -0.89 9.90
N ARG A 102 -11.76 -0.02 10.39
CA ARG A 102 -12.56 0.88 9.55
C ARG A 102 -11.67 1.80 8.71
N ARG A 103 -10.63 2.42 9.30
CA ARG A 103 -9.69 3.27 8.55
C ARG A 103 -8.94 2.51 7.46
N VAL A 104 -8.55 1.25 7.72
CA VAL A 104 -7.95 0.37 6.72
C VAL A 104 -8.94 0.07 5.59
N SER A 105 -10.17 -0.29 5.94
CA SER A 105 -11.24 -0.57 4.98
C SER A 105 -11.55 0.63 4.10
N ASP A 106 -11.71 1.81 4.70
CA ASP A 106 -11.96 3.07 3.99
C ASP A 106 -10.80 3.42 3.05
N SER A 107 -9.56 3.19 3.48
CA SER A 107 -8.38 3.44 2.65
C SER A 107 -8.33 2.51 1.44
N ALA A 108 -8.77 1.26 1.57
CA ALA A 108 -8.82 0.30 0.48
C ALA A 108 -9.97 0.62 -0.50
N ALA A 109 -11.17 0.86 0.03
CA ALA A 109 -12.36 1.20 -0.76
C ALA A 109 -12.15 2.42 -1.67
N TYR A 110 -11.31 3.36 -1.25
CA TYR A 110 -11.00 4.58 -1.98
C TYR A 110 -10.52 4.38 -3.43
N TYR A 111 -9.83 3.26 -3.74
CA TYR A 111 -9.36 2.95 -5.11
C TYR A 111 -10.21 1.92 -5.85
N THR A 112 -11.27 1.44 -5.19
CA THR A 112 -12.24 0.51 -5.78
C THR A 112 -13.40 1.26 -6.44
N GLY A 113 -13.61 2.54 -6.11
CA GLY A 113 -14.48 3.42 -6.92
C GLY A 113 -13.95 3.54 -8.35
N THR A 114 -14.81 3.79 -9.32
CA THR A 114 -14.60 3.81 -10.79
C THR A 114 -13.49 4.74 -11.32
N THR A 115 -12.64 5.29 -10.44
CA THR A 115 -11.57 6.22 -10.73
C THR A 115 -10.61 6.34 -9.54
N PHE A 116 -9.31 6.44 -9.82
CA PHE A 116 -8.36 6.90 -8.83
C PHE A 116 -8.51 8.43 -8.64
N HIS A 117 -9.10 8.88 -7.55
CA HIS A 117 -9.20 10.32 -7.24
C HIS A 117 -8.12 10.78 -6.25
N ARG A 118 -7.93 12.09 -6.08
CA ARG A 118 -7.06 12.67 -5.05
C ARG A 118 -7.79 12.77 -3.72
N ALA A 119 -7.22 12.21 -2.66
CA ALA A 119 -7.91 12.20 -1.36
C ALA A 119 -7.58 13.46 -0.56
N LYS A 120 -8.56 13.94 0.22
CA LYS A 120 -8.29 14.96 1.24
C LYS A 120 -7.30 14.37 2.26
N ARG A 121 -6.11 14.98 2.36
CA ARG A 121 -5.08 14.65 3.35
C ARG A 121 -5.53 15.18 4.71
N ILE A 122 -5.65 14.28 5.69
CA ILE A 122 -5.71 14.65 7.11
C ILE A 122 -4.32 15.20 7.50
N PRO A 123 -4.22 16.34 8.23
CA PRO A 123 -2.97 16.87 8.77
C PRO A 123 -2.17 15.81 9.55
N LEU A 124 -0.85 15.93 9.59
CA LEU A 124 0.01 14.92 10.23
C LEU A 124 -0.30 14.79 11.73
N ASP A 125 -0.55 15.92 12.38
CA ASP A 125 -0.82 16.02 13.82
C ASP A 125 -2.15 15.36 14.23
N ASP A 126 -3.08 15.19 13.27
CA ASP A 126 -4.37 14.53 13.47
C ASP A 126 -4.32 13.01 13.20
N VAL A 127 -3.16 12.50 12.74
CA VAL A 127 -2.93 11.06 12.55
C VAL A 127 -2.35 10.49 13.82
N LEU A 128 -3.21 10.06 14.74
CA LEU A 128 -2.80 9.35 15.96
C LEU A 128 -1.87 8.16 15.61
N HIS A 129 -0.58 8.33 15.90
CA HIS A 129 0.39 7.25 16.06
C HIS A 129 0.28 6.74 17.49
N VAL A 130 -0.03 5.46 17.65
CA VAL A 130 0.07 4.79 18.95
C VAL A 130 1.31 3.91 18.88
N ASP A 131 2.44 4.45 19.34
CA ASP A 131 3.67 3.69 19.58
C ASP A 131 3.63 3.13 21.00
N ARG A 132 2.95 2.01 21.19
CA ARG A 132 3.15 1.15 22.36
C ARG A 132 3.14 -0.30 21.90
N TRP A 133 4.23 -0.99 22.20
CA TRP A 133 4.32 -2.45 22.18
C TRP A 133 3.48 -3.04 23.30
#